data_AF-A0A0S7Y3S5-F1
#
_entry.id   AF-A0A0S7Y3S5-F1
#
_cell.length_a   1.000
_cell.length_b   1.000
_cell.length_c   1.000
_cell.angle_alpha   90.00
_cell.angle_beta   90.00
_cell.angle_gamma   90.00
#
_symmetry.space_group_name_H-M   'P 1'
#
loop_
_entity.id
_entity.type
_entity.pdbx_description
1 polymer ?
#
loop_
_entity_poly.entity_id
_entity_poly.type
_entity_poly.pdbx_seq_one_letter_code
_entity_poly.pdbx_strand_id
1 'polypeptide(L)'
;MKAQQKIEPQRTCLGCGRKQVKRKLLRIICLDGKIRLDRQQNLPGRGAYLCLNDPCLFSLETKKKLKLWQRALKHPVSQLQLLNLRKEIEQTLLRGKYGQG
;
A
#
# COMPACT_ATOMS: atom_id res chain seq x y z
N MET A 1 17.27 29.72 -12.77
CA MET A 1 17.44 28.30 -12.39
C MET A 1 16.23 27.52 -12.90
N LYS A 2 16.41 26.52 -13.78
CA LYS A 2 15.29 25.72 -14.29
C LYS A 2 14.85 24.72 -13.21
N ALA A 3 13.60 24.82 -12.75
CA ALA A 3 13.01 23.77 -11.92
C ALA A 3 12.96 22.48 -12.75
N GLN A 4 13.78 21.48 -12.42
CA GLN A 4 13.67 20.16 -13.00
C GLN A 4 12.25 19.65 -12.73
N GLN A 5 11.46 19.43 -13.78
CA GLN A 5 10.17 18.74 -13.63
C GLN A 5 10.47 17.36 -13.05
N LYS A 6 10.19 17.18 -11.76
CA LYS A 6 10.44 15.94 -11.05
C LYS A 6 9.51 14.88 -11.64
N ILE A 7 10.04 14.00 -12.49
CA ILE A 7 9.28 12.85 -13.00
C ILE A 7 8.84 12.06 -11.78
N GLU A 8 7.55 12.09 -11.50
CA GLU A 8 7.04 11.45 -10.32
C GLU A 8 7.12 9.93 -10.50
N PRO A 9 7.77 9.21 -9.57
CA PRO A 9 7.94 7.78 -9.71
C PRO A 9 6.58 7.09 -9.77
N GLN A 10 6.36 6.30 -10.82
CA GLN A 10 5.21 5.43 -10.92
C GLN A 10 5.45 4.11 -10.18
N ARG A 11 4.37 3.54 -9.64
CA ARG A 11 4.37 2.24 -8.95
C ARG A 11 3.18 1.42 -9.43
N THR A 12 3.33 0.11 -9.34
CA THR A 12 2.29 -0.85 -9.73
C THR A 12 1.46 -1.21 -8.51
N CYS A 13 0.14 -1.08 -8.61
CA CYS A 13 -0.79 -1.54 -7.59
C CYS A 13 -0.83 -3.08 -7.55
N LEU A 14 -0.67 -3.70 -6.37
CA LEU A 14 -0.76 -5.16 -6.22
C LEU A 14 -2.18 -5.72 -6.38
N GLY A 15 -3.20 -4.89 -6.13
CA GLY A 15 -4.61 -5.26 -6.32
C GLY A 15 -4.96 -5.40 -7.80
N CYS A 16 -4.89 -4.30 -8.55
CA CYS A 16 -5.34 -4.24 -9.95
C CYS A 16 -4.22 -4.36 -11.00
N GLY A 17 -2.94 -4.32 -10.62
CA GLY A 17 -1.81 -4.40 -11.56
C GLY A 17 -1.53 -3.14 -12.39
N ARG A 18 -2.32 -2.07 -12.24
CA ARG A 18 -2.12 -0.81 -12.96
C ARG A 18 -0.99 0.02 -12.37
N LYS A 19 -0.27 0.75 -13.22
CA LYS A 19 0.69 1.78 -12.81
C LYS A 19 -0.04 3.06 -12.40
N GLN A 20 0.43 3.71 -11.36
CA GLN A 20 -0.06 5.00 -10.90
C GLN A 20 1.08 5.77 -10.23
N VAL A 21 0.98 7.09 -10.17
CA VAL A 21 1.96 7.91 -9.45
C VAL A 21 2.02 7.54 -7.97
N LYS A 22 3.24 7.54 -7.39
CA LYS A 22 3.52 7.11 -6.01
C LYS A 22 2.56 7.73 -4.98
N ARG A 23 2.28 9.04 -5.07
CA ARG A 23 1.42 9.75 -4.10
C ARG A 23 -0.05 9.32 -4.12
N LYS A 24 -0.53 8.76 -5.24
CA LYS A 24 -1.93 8.30 -5.39
C LYS A 24 -2.14 6.85 -4.92
N LEU A 25 -1.13 6.23 -4.33
CA LEU A 25 -1.17 4.86 -3.86
C LEU A 25 -0.90 4.82 -2.35
N LEU A 26 -1.57 3.89 -1.67
CA LEU A 26 -1.22 3.45 -0.33
C LEU A 26 0.14 2.75 -0.40
N ARG A 27 1.12 3.17 0.42
CA ARG A 27 2.35 2.40 0.63
C ARG A 27 2.18 1.51 1.85
N ILE A 28 2.45 0.23 1.70
CA ILE A 28 2.37 -0.77 2.75
C ILE A 28 3.76 -1.37 2.91
N ILE A 29 4.27 -1.40 4.12
CA ILE A 29 5.60 -1.92 4.43
C ILE A 29 5.50 -3.13 5.36
N CYS A 30 6.59 -3.90 5.46
CA CYS A 30 6.80 -4.83 6.56
C CYS A 30 7.89 -4.27 7.47
N LEU A 31 7.57 -4.10 8.75
CA LEU A 31 8.49 -3.67 9.79
C LEU A 31 8.31 -4.59 11.00
N ASP A 32 9.41 -5.18 11.48
CA ASP A 32 9.43 -6.14 12.60
C ASP A 32 8.42 -7.29 12.41
N GLY A 33 8.38 -7.82 11.19
CA GLY A 33 7.48 -8.92 10.80
C GLY A 33 5.99 -8.57 10.72
N LYS A 34 5.65 -7.29 10.89
CA LYS A 34 4.27 -6.79 10.84
C LYS A 34 4.07 -5.90 9.62
N ILE A 35 3.01 -6.16 8.85
CA ILE A 35 2.62 -5.25 7.78
C ILE A 35 1.97 -4.00 8.36
N ARG A 36 2.28 -2.83 7.80
CA ARG A 36 1.73 -1.53 8.26
C ARG A 36 1.47 -0.60 7.10
N LEU A 37 0.50 0.28 7.27
CA LEU A 37 0.29 1.41 6.37
C LEU A 37 1.37 2.49 6.62
N ASP A 38 2.17 2.78 5.61
CA ASP A 38 3.14 3.88 5.62
C ASP A 38 2.54 5.11 4.96
N ARG A 39 1.86 5.92 5.78
CA ARG A 39 1.10 7.09 5.33
C ARG A 39 2.00 8.18 4.74
N GLN A 40 3.11 8.47 5.40
CA GLN A 40 4.05 9.52 4.96
C GLN A 40 5.01 9.02 3.87
N GLN A 41 4.99 7.71 3.57
CA GLN A 41 5.83 7.07 2.56
C GLN A 41 7.33 7.27 2.78
N ASN A 42 7.74 7.37 4.05
CA ASN A 42 9.10 7.67 4.50
C ASN A 42 9.66 6.60 5.44
N LEU A 43 8.87 5.59 5.81
CA LEU A 43 9.34 4.53 6.70
C LEU A 43 10.34 3.60 5.98
N PRO A 44 11.32 3.04 6.71
CA PRO A 44 12.28 2.10 6.15
C PRO A 44 11.64 0.77 5.77
N GLY A 45 12.35 -0.01 4.94
CA GLY A 45 11.93 -1.35 4.53
C GLY A 45 11.27 -1.44 3.16
N ARG A 46 11.08 -2.69 2.69
CA ARG A 46 10.45 -2.96 1.39
C ARG A 46 8.98 -2.56 1.43
N GLY A 47 8.57 -1.75 0.46
CA GLY A 47 7.19 -1.28 0.32
C GLY A 47 6.50 -1.92 -0.88
N ALA A 48 5.24 -2.28 -0.66
CA ALA A 48 4.26 -2.63 -1.68
C ALA A 48 3.24 -1.49 -1.82
N TYR A 49 2.54 -1.44 -2.96
CA TYR A 49 1.61 -0.35 -3.25
C TYR A 49 0.22 -0.87 -3.58
N LEU A 50 -0.81 -0.14 -3.14
CA LEU A 50 -2.21 -0.48 -3.36
C LEU A 50 -3.01 0.78 -3.71
N CYS A 51 -3.98 0.69 -4.63
CA CYS A 51 -4.88 1.81 -4.89
C CYS A 51 -5.82 2.02 -3.70
N LEU A 52 -6.12 3.28 -3.42
CA LEU A 52 -7.20 3.66 -2.52
C LEU A 52 -8.55 3.59 -3.26
N ASN A 53 -9.05 2.38 -3.47
CA ASN A 53 -10.40 2.16 -3.97
C ASN A 53 -10.90 0.79 -3.50
N ASP A 54 -12.21 0.66 -3.43
CA ASP A 54 -12.85 -0.54 -2.92
C ASP A 54 -12.35 -1.82 -3.61
N PRO A 55 -12.29 -1.93 -4.96
CA PRO A 55 -11.84 -3.16 -5.60
C PRO A 55 -10.43 -3.60 -5.18
N CYS A 56 -9.50 -2.64 -4.99
CA CYS A 56 -8.15 -2.96 -4.54
C CYS A 56 -8.11 -3.31 -3.04
N LEU A 57 -8.93 -2.67 -2.21
CA LEU A 57 -9.04 -3.01 -0.79
C LEU A 57 -9.67 -4.39 -0.59
N PHE A 58 -10.76 -4.72 -1.29
CA PHE A 58 -11.36 -6.06 -1.30
C PHE A 58 -10.37 -7.14 -1.74
N SER A 59 -9.40 -6.81 -2.60
CA SER A 59 -8.39 -7.78 -3.04
C SER A 59 -7.51 -8.31 -1.89
N LEU A 60 -7.39 -7.59 -0.77
CA LEU A 60 -6.66 -8.01 0.44
C LEU A 60 -7.28 -9.25 1.09
N GLU A 61 -8.58 -9.48 0.89
CA GLU A 61 -9.31 -10.61 1.49
C GLU A 61 -9.13 -11.90 0.68
N THR A 62 -8.60 -11.79 -0.53
CA THR A 62 -8.49 -12.93 -1.43
C THR A 62 -7.20 -13.71 -1.18
N LYS A 63 -7.33 -15.03 -0.96
CA LYS A 63 -6.15 -15.94 -0.83
C LYS A 63 -5.21 -15.89 -2.03
N LYS A 64 -5.74 -15.58 -3.22
CA LYS A 64 -4.98 -15.45 -4.48
C LYS A 64 -3.88 -14.38 -4.38
N LYS A 65 -4.09 -13.32 -3.59
CA LYS A 65 -3.14 -12.22 -3.47
C LYS A 65 -2.08 -12.43 -2.37
N LEU A 66 -2.27 -13.40 -1.47
CA LEU A 66 -1.35 -13.64 -0.34
C LEU A 66 0.10 -13.87 -0.80
N LYS A 67 0.30 -14.75 -1.79
CA LYS A 67 1.63 -15.02 -2.37
C LYS A 67 2.27 -13.78 -3.01
N LEU A 68 1.46 -12.90 -3.60
CA LEU A 68 1.97 -11.65 -4.20
C LEU A 68 2.46 -10.67 -3.12
N TRP A 69 1.71 -10.56 -2.02
CA TRP A 69 2.13 -9.75 -0.86
C TRP A 69 3.45 -10.25 -0.26
N GLN A 70 3.55 -11.56 -0.05
CA GLN A 70 4.78 -12.19 0.46
C GLN A 70 5.98 -11.92 -0.45
N ARG A 71 5.79 -12.04 -1.78
CA ARG A 71 6.84 -11.74 -2.76
C ARG A 71 7.23 -10.26 -2.79
N ALA A 72 6.26 -9.35 -2.75
CA ALA A 72 6.51 -7.92 -2.82
C ALA A 72 7.22 -7.39 -1.56
N LEU A 73 6.82 -7.86 -0.38
CA LEU A 73 7.43 -7.47 0.89
C LEU A 73 8.68 -8.31 1.23
N LYS A 74 8.88 -9.44 0.55
CA LYS A 74 9.86 -10.49 0.86
C LYS A 74 9.82 -10.91 2.33
N HIS A 75 8.60 -11.10 2.84
CA HIS A 75 8.34 -11.51 4.21
C HIS A 75 7.08 -12.38 4.24
N PRO A 76 6.99 -13.38 5.14
CA PRO A 76 5.73 -14.07 5.42
C PRO A 76 4.62 -13.08 5.78
N VAL A 77 3.48 -13.20 5.13
CA VAL A 77 2.27 -12.41 5.41
C VAL A 77 1.13 -13.40 5.60
N SER A 78 0.35 -13.23 6.66
CA SER A 78 -0.84 -14.04 6.91
C SER A 78 -2.10 -13.35 6.39
N GLN A 79 -3.15 -14.14 6.18
CA GLN A 79 -4.45 -13.60 5.78
C GLN A 79 -4.99 -12.63 6.84
N LEU A 80 -4.83 -12.96 8.13
CA LEU A 80 -5.26 -12.11 9.24
C LEU A 80 -4.56 -10.74 9.23
N GLN A 81 -3.27 -10.70 8.90
CA GLN A 81 -2.55 -9.43 8.76
C GLN A 81 -3.16 -8.54 7.67
N LEU A 82 -3.49 -9.10 6.50
CA LEU A 82 -4.12 -8.35 5.40
C LEU A 82 -5.53 -7.86 5.75
N LEU A 83 -6.32 -8.68 6.45
CA LEU A 83 -7.65 -8.30 6.94
C LEU A 83 -7.57 -7.16 7.96
N ASN A 84 -6.62 -7.23 8.90
CA ASN A 84 -6.41 -6.15 9.87
C ASN A 84 -5.94 -4.86 9.20
N LEU A 85 -5.06 -4.95 8.20
CA LEU A 85 -4.63 -3.80 7.41
C LEU A 85 -5.79 -3.13 6.68
N ARG A 86 -6.70 -3.92 6.09
CA ARG A 86 -7.91 -3.37 5.45
C ARG A 86 -8.75 -2.55 6.44
N LYS A 87 -9.04 -3.12 7.62
CA LYS A 87 -9.77 -2.44 8.69
C LYS A 87 -9.08 -1.15 9.12
N GLU A 88 -7.75 -1.16 9.25
CA GLU A 88 -6.96 0.03 9.58
C GLU A 88 -7.12 1.13 8.52
N ILE A 89 -7.08 0.77 7.23
CA ILE A 89 -7.26 1.72 6.12
C ILE A 89 -8.66 2.32 6.16
N GLU A 90 -9.71 1.50 6.29
CA GLU A 90 -11.11 1.95 6.36
C GLU A 90 -11.33 2.90 7.56
N GLN A 91 -10.81 2.55 8.74
CA GLN A 91 -10.86 3.42 9.92
C GLN A 91 -10.08 4.73 9.72
N THR A 92 -8.99 4.70 8.96
CA THR A 92 -8.22 5.90 8.62
C THR A 92 -9.02 6.83 7.70
N LEU A 93 -9.73 6.25 6.72
CA LEU A 93 -10.58 6.97 5.78
C LEU A 93 -11.78 7.61 6.47
N LEU A 94 -12.48 6.86 7.34
CA LEU A 94 -13.61 7.37 8.14
C LEU A 94 -13.21 8.55 9.03
N ARG A 95 -11.96 8.58 9.51
CA ARG A 95 -11.42 9.68 10.32
C ARG A 95 -10.97 10.89 9.49
N GLY A 96 -11.21 10.89 8.17
CA GLY A 96 -10.81 11.98 7.27
C GLY A 96 -9.29 12.16 7.14
N LYS A 97 -8.49 11.17 7.54
CA LYS A 97 -7.01 11.30 7.62
C LYS A 97 -6.29 10.93 6.31
N TYR A 98 -7.02 10.71 5.23
CA TYR A 98 -6.46 10.33 3.94
C TYR A 98 -6.63 11.47 2.93
N GLY A 99 -5.58 12.26 2.70
CA GLY A 99 -5.62 13.38 1.76
C GLY A 99 -4.89 14.67 2.17
N GLN A 100 -4.17 14.70 3.30
CA GLN A 100 -3.35 15.85 3.66
C GLN A 100 -1.86 15.47 3.63
N GLY A 101 -1.24 15.74 2.49
CA GLY A 101 0.17 15.53 2.20
C GLY A 101 0.52 16.06 0.82
#